data_AF-A0A3B0UD69-F1
#
_entry.id   AF-A0A3B0UD69-F1
#
_cell.length_a   1.000
_cell.length_b   1.000
_cell.length_c   1.000
_cell.angle_alpha   90.00
_cell.angle_beta   90.00
_cell.angle_gamma   90.00
#
_symmetry.space_group_name_H-M   'P 1'
#
loop_
_entity.id
_entity.type
_entity.pdbx_description
1 polymer ?
#
loop_
_entity_poly.entity_id
_entity_poly.type
_entity_poly.pdbx_seq_one_letter_code
_entity_poly.pdbx_strand_id
1 'polypeptide(L)'
;MNAAIRGYRAILTMPDKVSIEKQNALKAFGAEVVVCPTSAAPNSPEHYVNKARSLAAETPNSFMLNQYDNKKNPEAHYKSTGPEIWKQTNGKVTHFVASGSTGGTISGIGQYLKDQNPNVKNIMPDPYGSIYYEYFKTGVEPEPEENTYQVEGVGEDHIAHAMDFSVVDEMYQFTDQDAFGMARKLAQEEGIFGGGTGGANVWAALKLAATLKEPAIIVTVIPDNGVKYMSKFYNDQWMLDQGHTL
;
A
#
# COMPACT_ATOMS: atom_id res chain seq x y z
N MET A 1 -2.95 -16.20 -8.60
CA MET A 1 -2.55 -17.40 -7.83
C MET A 1 -3.74 -18.14 -7.18
N ASN A 2 -4.42 -17.61 -6.14
CA ASN A 2 -5.51 -18.33 -5.46
C ASN A 2 -6.61 -18.85 -6.39
N ALA A 3 -7.02 -18.03 -7.37
CA ALA A 3 -7.99 -18.42 -8.38
C ALA A 3 -7.53 -19.65 -9.20
N ALA A 4 -6.28 -19.65 -9.68
CA ALA A 4 -5.70 -20.77 -10.44
C ALA A 4 -5.67 -22.07 -9.62
N ILE A 5 -5.27 -22.01 -8.35
CA ILE A 5 -5.22 -23.19 -7.46
C ILE A 5 -6.63 -23.75 -7.21
N ARG A 6 -7.62 -22.87 -7.09
CA ARG A 6 -9.00 -23.25 -6.74
C ARG A 6 -9.90 -23.46 -7.97
N GLY A 7 -9.38 -23.30 -9.18
CA GLY A 7 -10.15 -23.43 -10.41
C GLY A 7 -11.16 -22.30 -10.67
N TYR A 8 -10.97 -21.12 -10.09
CA TYR A 8 -11.79 -19.95 -10.38
C TYR A 8 -11.27 -19.19 -11.59
N ARG A 9 -12.19 -18.70 -12.44
CA ARG A 9 -11.91 -17.66 -13.42
C ARG A 9 -11.65 -16.33 -12.68
N ALA A 10 -10.60 -15.61 -13.05
CA ALA A 10 -10.25 -14.33 -12.45
C ALA A 10 -10.18 -13.24 -13.53
N ILE A 11 -10.91 -12.15 -13.31
CA ILE A 11 -10.88 -10.93 -14.12
C ILE A 11 -10.40 -9.80 -13.20
N LEU A 12 -9.35 -9.10 -13.60
CA LEU A 12 -8.70 -8.07 -12.79
C LEU A 12 -8.68 -6.76 -13.57
N THR A 13 -9.17 -5.68 -12.95
CA THR A 13 -9.03 -4.33 -13.46
C THR A 13 -7.85 -3.64 -12.76
N MET A 14 -7.11 -2.81 -13.50
CA MET A 14 -6.03 -2.00 -12.92
C MET A 14 -5.76 -0.74 -13.75
N PRO A 15 -5.24 0.34 -13.13
CA PRO A 15 -4.76 1.50 -13.87
C PRO A 15 -3.55 1.19 -14.77
N ASP A 16 -3.39 1.95 -15.85
CA ASP A 16 -2.25 1.85 -16.79
C ASP A 16 -0.88 2.25 -16.20
N LYS A 17 -0.84 2.94 -15.05
CA LYS A 17 0.41 3.19 -14.31
C LYS A 17 1.04 1.94 -13.70
N VAL A 18 0.26 0.86 -13.55
CA VAL A 18 0.70 -0.41 -12.97
C VAL A 18 1.68 -1.10 -13.92
N SER A 19 2.81 -1.53 -13.36
CA SER A 19 3.93 -2.07 -14.15
C SER A 19 3.56 -3.23 -15.07
N ILE A 20 4.28 -3.33 -16.19
CA ILE A 20 4.08 -4.41 -17.18
C ILE A 20 4.43 -5.77 -16.58
N GLU A 21 5.37 -5.83 -15.64
CA GLU A 21 5.75 -7.02 -14.90
C GLU A 21 4.56 -7.58 -14.09
N LYS A 22 3.79 -6.70 -13.42
CA LYS A 22 2.58 -7.11 -12.69
C LYS A 22 1.52 -7.65 -13.66
N GLN A 23 1.29 -6.96 -14.78
CA GLN A 23 0.33 -7.39 -15.79
C GLN A 23 0.70 -8.76 -16.38
N ASN A 24 1.97 -8.95 -16.73
CA ASN A 24 2.47 -10.21 -17.29
C ASN A 24 2.40 -11.35 -16.27
N ALA A 25 2.74 -11.10 -15.01
CA ALA A 25 2.61 -12.10 -13.95
C ALA A 25 1.15 -12.54 -13.76
N LEU A 26 0.19 -11.61 -13.79
CA LEU A 26 -1.24 -11.94 -13.67
C LEU A 26 -1.73 -12.79 -14.86
N LYS A 27 -1.35 -12.42 -16.08
CA LYS A 27 -1.66 -13.21 -17.30
C LYS A 27 -1.03 -14.61 -17.24
N ALA A 28 0.20 -14.72 -16.73
CA ALA A 28 0.86 -16.02 -16.54
C ALA A 28 0.13 -16.93 -15.54
N PHE A 29 -0.56 -16.37 -14.55
CA PHE A 29 -1.46 -17.11 -13.66
C PHE A 29 -2.83 -17.43 -14.28
N GLY A 30 -3.07 -17.07 -15.55
CA GLY A 30 -4.33 -17.30 -16.26
C GLY A 30 -5.42 -16.27 -15.97
N ALA A 31 -5.09 -15.11 -15.41
CA ALA A 31 -6.07 -14.04 -15.19
C ALA A 31 -6.32 -13.23 -16.47
N GLU A 32 -7.57 -12.81 -16.66
CA GLU A 32 -7.93 -11.77 -17.62
C GLU A 32 -7.59 -10.41 -17.01
N VAL A 33 -6.82 -9.59 -17.74
CA VAL A 33 -6.37 -8.27 -17.27
C VAL A 33 -7.01 -7.19 -18.12
N VAL A 34 -7.78 -6.31 -17.48
CA VAL A 34 -8.41 -5.14 -18.07
C VAL A 34 -7.67 -3.90 -17.56
N VAL A 35 -7.00 -3.19 -18.47
CA VAL A 35 -6.25 -1.97 -18.15
C VAL A 35 -7.16 -0.76 -18.34
N CYS A 36 -7.20 0.10 -17.34
CA CYS A 36 -8.02 1.31 -17.27
C CYS A 36 -7.11 2.56 -17.27
N PRO A 37 -7.53 3.70 -17.85
CA PRO A 37 -6.72 4.92 -17.82
C PRO A 37 -6.51 5.42 -16.39
N THR A 38 -5.27 5.74 -16.00
CA THR A 38 -5.00 6.37 -14.68
C THR A 38 -5.66 7.74 -14.55
N SER A 39 -5.87 8.45 -15.66
CA SER A 39 -6.53 9.76 -15.70
C SER A 39 -8.06 9.71 -15.60
N ALA A 40 -8.66 8.52 -15.53
CA ALA A 40 -10.11 8.40 -15.39
C ALA A 40 -10.56 8.89 -14.02
N ALA A 41 -11.49 9.86 -13.98
CA ALA A 41 -12.03 10.39 -12.74
C ALA A 41 -12.74 9.31 -11.89
N PRO A 42 -12.80 9.42 -10.55
CA PRO A 42 -13.33 8.37 -9.66
C PRO A 42 -14.78 7.93 -9.98
N ASN A 43 -15.60 8.84 -10.51
CA ASN A 43 -16.99 8.57 -10.90
C ASN A 43 -17.15 8.06 -12.34
N SER A 44 -16.08 7.99 -13.13
CA SER A 44 -16.10 7.56 -14.52
C SER A 44 -16.29 6.04 -14.63
N PRO A 45 -17.07 5.54 -15.61
CA PRO A 45 -17.16 4.09 -15.89
C PRO A 45 -15.83 3.48 -16.32
N GLU A 46 -14.88 4.29 -16.81
CA GLU A 46 -13.53 3.87 -17.18
C GLU A 46 -12.60 3.75 -15.97
N HIS A 47 -12.99 4.26 -14.80
CA HIS A 47 -12.21 4.08 -13.57
C HIS A 47 -12.17 2.60 -13.18
N TYR A 48 -11.00 2.09 -12.79
CA TYR A 48 -10.77 0.66 -12.60
C TYR A 48 -11.73 0.00 -11.60
N VAL A 49 -12.16 0.72 -10.56
CA VAL A 49 -13.16 0.26 -9.58
C VAL A 49 -14.54 0.12 -10.22
N ASN A 50 -14.97 1.12 -10.98
CA ASN A 50 -16.29 1.11 -11.63
C ASN A 50 -16.32 0.06 -12.75
N LYS A 51 -15.23 -0.09 -13.49
CA LYS A 51 -15.08 -1.16 -14.47
C LYS A 51 -15.21 -2.55 -13.83
N ALA A 52 -14.62 -2.77 -12.65
CA ALA A 52 -14.77 -4.03 -11.92
C ALA A 52 -16.22 -4.27 -11.49
N ARG A 53 -16.92 -3.24 -11.01
CA ARG A 53 -18.34 -3.32 -10.63
C ARG A 53 -19.21 -3.70 -11.83
N SER A 54 -19.03 -3.06 -12.98
CA SER A 54 -19.77 -3.39 -14.21
C SER A 54 -19.50 -4.82 -14.66
N LEU A 55 -18.22 -5.23 -14.70
CA LEU A 55 -17.84 -6.59 -15.07
C LEU A 55 -18.47 -7.65 -14.13
N ALA A 56 -18.52 -7.38 -12.83
CA ALA A 56 -19.17 -8.27 -11.86
C ALA A 56 -20.69 -8.34 -12.10
N ALA A 57 -21.35 -7.22 -12.40
CA ALA A 57 -22.78 -7.20 -12.68
C ALA A 57 -23.14 -7.93 -13.98
N GLU A 58 -22.29 -7.84 -15.00
CA GLU A 58 -22.49 -8.43 -16.32
C GLU A 58 -22.06 -9.90 -16.42
N THR A 59 -21.19 -10.37 -15.50
CA THR A 59 -20.66 -11.74 -15.53
C THR A 59 -21.51 -12.68 -14.67
N PRO A 60 -22.19 -13.68 -15.26
CA PRO A 60 -22.94 -14.67 -14.50
C PRO A 60 -22.05 -15.48 -13.55
N ASN A 61 -22.59 -15.89 -12.40
CA ASN A 61 -21.88 -16.65 -11.36
C ASN A 61 -20.57 -15.99 -10.88
N SER A 62 -20.53 -14.66 -10.85
CA SER A 62 -19.39 -13.90 -10.38
C SER A 62 -19.62 -13.31 -8.99
N PHE A 63 -18.53 -12.93 -8.33
CA PHE A 63 -18.55 -12.13 -7.12
C PHE A 63 -17.34 -11.20 -7.10
N MET A 64 -17.48 -10.04 -6.45
CA MET A 64 -16.38 -9.09 -6.28
C MET A 64 -15.89 -9.14 -4.83
N LEU A 65 -14.59 -9.38 -4.64
CA LEU A 65 -14.00 -9.44 -3.29
C LEU A 65 -13.95 -8.07 -2.58
N ASN A 66 -13.81 -7.00 -3.37
CA ASN A 66 -13.78 -5.59 -2.94
C ASN A 66 -12.84 -5.33 -1.74
N GLN A 67 -11.54 -5.24 -1.98
CA GLN A 67 -10.55 -5.04 -0.91
C GLN A 67 -10.71 -3.73 -0.11
N TYR A 68 -11.39 -2.72 -0.66
CA TYR A 68 -11.60 -1.43 -0.03
C TYR A 68 -12.67 -1.48 1.06
N ASP A 69 -13.72 -2.27 0.87
CA ASP A 69 -14.85 -2.31 1.81
C ASP A 69 -14.96 -3.62 2.59
N ASN A 70 -14.21 -4.64 2.19
CA ASN A 70 -14.29 -5.95 2.81
C ASN A 70 -13.47 -6.00 4.10
N LYS A 71 -14.17 -6.06 5.24
CA LYS A 71 -13.59 -6.18 6.59
C LYS A 71 -12.64 -7.37 6.76
N LYS A 72 -12.71 -8.39 5.89
CA LYS A 72 -11.75 -9.50 5.88
C LYS A 72 -10.32 -9.05 5.56
N ASN A 73 -10.15 -7.89 4.93
CA ASN A 73 -8.85 -7.30 4.64
C ASN A 73 -8.10 -6.93 5.94
N PRO A 74 -8.56 -5.99 6.78
CA PRO A 74 -7.91 -5.71 8.07
C PRO A 74 -7.96 -6.90 9.04
N GLU A 75 -9.05 -7.69 9.01
CA GLU A 75 -9.17 -8.89 9.86
C GLU A 75 -8.06 -9.91 9.60
N ALA A 76 -7.62 -10.09 8.35
CA ALA A 76 -6.51 -10.99 8.02
C ALA A 76 -5.26 -10.57 8.77
N HIS A 77 -4.90 -9.29 8.73
CA HIS A 77 -3.72 -8.76 9.41
C HIS A 77 -3.85 -8.75 10.94
N TYR A 78 -5.05 -8.51 11.46
CA TYR A 78 -5.33 -8.63 12.90
C TYR A 78 -5.13 -10.07 13.40
N LYS A 79 -5.55 -11.06 12.60
CA LYS A 79 -5.49 -12.48 12.96
C LYS A 79 -4.15 -13.16 12.70
N SER A 80 -3.30 -12.61 11.84
CA SER A 80 -1.99 -13.20 11.53
C SER A 80 -0.84 -12.22 11.74
N THR A 81 -0.71 -11.18 10.91
CA THR A 81 0.48 -10.34 10.85
C THR A 81 0.76 -9.60 12.17
N GLY A 82 -0.28 -9.07 12.83
CA GLY A 82 -0.16 -8.47 14.16
C GLY A 82 0.40 -9.44 15.22
N PRO A 83 -0.23 -10.62 15.41
CA PRO A 83 0.28 -11.67 16.29
C PRO A 83 1.71 -12.11 16.00
N GLU A 84 2.08 -12.22 14.71
CA GLU A 84 3.44 -12.58 14.29
C GLU A 84 4.45 -11.53 14.75
N ILE A 85 4.19 -10.25 14.50
CA ILE A 85 5.04 -9.13 14.95
C ILE A 85 5.20 -9.12 16.47
N TRP A 86 4.08 -9.25 17.20
CA TRP A 86 4.11 -9.26 18.67
C TRP A 86 4.95 -10.41 19.21
N LYS A 87 4.77 -11.62 18.65
CA LYS A 87 5.55 -12.80 19.03
C LYS A 87 7.03 -12.65 18.68
N GLN A 88 7.35 -12.22 17.47
CA GLN A 88 8.74 -12.08 16.99
C GLN A 88 9.52 -11.02 17.77
N THR A 89 8.85 -9.98 18.25
CA THR A 89 9.46 -8.94 19.10
C THR A 89 9.40 -9.27 20.59
N ASN A 90 8.86 -10.43 20.99
CA ASN A 90 8.59 -10.79 22.38
C ASN A 90 7.79 -9.70 23.13
N GLY A 91 6.83 -9.07 22.47
CA GLY A 91 6.00 -7.99 23.01
C GLY A 91 6.72 -6.66 23.24
N LYS A 92 7.91 -6.47 22.65
CA LYS A 92 8.73 -5.27 22.86
C LYS A 92 8.61 -4.22 21.74
N VAL A 93 7.82 -4.48 20.70
CA VAL A 93 7.54 -3.46 19.66
C VAL A 93 7.00 -2.19 20.32
N THR A 94 7.57 -1.04 19.96
CA THR A 94 7.11 0.27 20.47
C THR A 94 6.44 1.09 19.39
N HIS A 95 6.88 0.93 18.13
CA HIS A 95 6.30 1.62 16.99
C HIS A 95 6.10 0.65 15.83
N PHE A 96 4.95 0.74 15.16
CA PHE A 96 4.69 0.09 13.89
C PHE A 96 4.55 1.15 12.81
N VAL A 97 5.20 0.95 11.66
CA VAL A 97 5.20 1.88 10.53
C VAL A 97 4.72 1.15 9.28
N ALA A 98 3.65 1.59 8.64
CA ALA A 98 3.21 1.06 7.35
C ALA A 98 2.32 2.05 6.59
N SER A 99 2.57 2.26 5.30
CA SER A 99 1.67 3.01 4.42
C SER A 99 0.31 2.35 4.27
N GLY A 100 -0.72 3.19 4.11
CA GLY A 100 -2.09 2.78 3.80
C GLY A 100 -2.45 3.00 2.33
N SER A 101 -3.38 2.17 1.84
CA SER A 101 -4.21 2.42 0.65
C SER A 101 -5.61 1.91 1.00
N THR A 102 -5.91 0.63 0.78
CA THR A 102 -7.14 0.02 1.36
C THR A 102 -7.25 0.14 2.89
N GLY A 103 -6.12 0.35 3.57
CA GLY A 103 -6.03 0.47 5.02
C GLY A 103 -5.93 -0.84 5.79
N GLY A 104 -6.07 -2.00 5.13
CA GLY A 104 -6.09 -3.30 5.79
C GLY A 104 -4.88 -3.58 6.69
N THR A 105 -3.66 -3.35 6.19
CA THR A 105 -2.42 -3.60 6.94
C THR A 105 -2.31 -2.73 8.18
N ILE A 106 -2.36 -1.40 8.00
CA ILE A 106 -2.16 -0.43 9.09
C ILE A 106 -3.28 -0.50 10.14
N SER A 107 -4.51 -0.77 9.70
CA SER A 107 -5.67 -0.91 10.59
C SER A 107 -5.64 -2.22 11.36
N GLY A 108 -5.46 -3.34 10.67
CA GLY A 108 -5.48 -4.67 11.29
C GLY A 108 -4.32 -4.90 12.25
N ILE A 109 -3.09 -4.54 11.84
CA ILE A 109 -1.91 -4.65 12.71
C ILE A 109 -2.00 -3.64 13.85
N GLY A 110 -2.34 -2.39 13.55
CA GLY A 110 -2.46 -1.31 14.53
C GLY A 110 -3.44 -1.67 15.64
N GLN A 111 -4.63 -2.16 15.28
CA GLN A 111 -5.63 -2.61 16.25
C GLN A 111 -5.10 -3.76 17.11
N TYR A 112 -4.51 -4.79 16.50
CA TYR A 112 -3.99 -5.92 17.27
C TYR A 112 -2.90 -5.49 18.26
N LEU A 113 -1.94 -4.68 17.82
CA LEU A 113 -0.84 -4.23 18.67
C LEU A 113 -1.33 -3.35 19.82
N LYS A 114 -2.32 -2.47 19.57
CA LYS A 114 -2.94 -1.65 20.62
C LYS A 114 -3.76 -2.47 21.62
N ASP A 115 -4.40 -3.55 21.18
CA ASP A 115 -5.08 -4.48 22.09
C ASP A 115 -4.09 -5.19 23.03
N GLN A 116 -2.86 -5.47 22.56
CA GLN A 116 -1.80 -6.05 23.41
C GLN A 116 -1.13 -5.01 24.31
N ASN A 117 -0.86 -3.82 23.77
CA ASN A 117 -0.28 -2.71 24.49
C ASN A 117 -0.72 -1.37 23.88
N PRO A 118 -1.60 -0.60 24.56
CA PRO A 118 -2.14 0.66 24.01
C PRO A 118 -1.07 1.75 23.83
N ASN A 119 0.12 1.58 24.39
CA ASN A 119 1.24 2.51 24.21
C ASN A 119 2.00 2.32 22.89
N VAL A 120 1.74 1.24 22.14
CA VAL A 120 2.33 1.06 20.81
C VAL A 120 1.84 2.16 19.88
N LYS A 121 2.78 2.82 19.20
CA LYS A 121 2.51 3.88 18.23
C LYS A 121 2.40 3.33 16.82
N ASN A 122 1.31 3.67 16.15
CA ASN A 122 0.97 3.20 14.82
C ASN A 122 1.07 4.37 13.83
N ILE A 123 2.06 4.32 12.95
CA ILE A 123 2.51 5.46 12.14
C ILE A 123 2.29 5.15 10.67
N MET A 124 1.61 6.04 9.96
CA MET A 124 1.27 5.82 8.54
C MET A 124 1.96 6.84 7.63
N PRO A 125 2.99 6.43 6.85
CA PRO A 125 3.45 7.22 5.73
C PRO A 125 2.42 7.25 4.60
N ASP A 126 2.12 8.44 4.08
CA ASP A 126 1.14 8.69 3.01
C ASP A 126 1.80 9.55 1.90
N PRO A 127 1.63 9.25 0.60
CA PRO A 127 2.26 10.06 -0.45
C PRO A 127 1.59 11.44 -0.56
N TYR A 128 2.34 12.45 -0.99
CA TYR A 128 1.72 13.68 -1.49
C TYR A 128 0.79 13.35 -2.68
N GLY A 129 -0.43 13.91 -2.67
CA GLY A 129 -1.49 13.62 -3.63
C GLY A 129 -2.55 12.62 -3.14
N SER A 130 -2.31 11.93 -2.02
CA SER A 130 -3.34 11.15 -1.32
C SER A 130 -4.20 12.05 -0.44
N ILE A 131 -5.50 11.75 -0.32
CA ILE A 131 -6.43 12.48 0.55
C ILE A 131 -6.31 12.10 2.03
N TYR A 132 -5.61 11.00 2.34
CA TYR A 132 -5.61 10.42 3.69
C TYR A 132 -4.92 11.30 4.72
N TYR A 133 -3.81 11.93 4.38
CA TYR A 133 -3.12 12.83 5.29
C TYR A 133 -4.00 13.99 5.73
N GLU A 134 -4.69 14.66 4.79
CA GLU A 134 -5.57 15.77 5.11
C GLU A 134 -6.79 15.29 5.91
N TYR A 135 -7.43 14.20 5.49
CA TYR A 135 -8.53 13.60 6.23
C TYR A 135 -8.15 13.24 7.67
N PHE A 136 -6.97 12.66 7.88
CA PHE A 136 -6.46 12.34 9.22
C PHE A 136 -6.28 13.58 10.10
N LYS A 137 -5.88 14.71 9.53
CA LYS A 137 -5.66 15.97 10.25
C LYS A 137 -6.96 16.71 10.57
N THR A 138 -7.93 16.68 9.67
CA THR A 138 -9.11 17.55 9.71
C THR A 138 -10.40 16.82 10.06
N GLY A 139 -10.47 15.51 9.81
CA GLY A 139 -11.70 14.73 9.85
C GLY A 139 -12.69 15.05 8.72
N VAL A 140 -12.26 15.82 7.72
CA VAL A 140 -13.08 16.24 6.56
C VAL A 140 -12.48 15.60 5.31
N GLU A 141 -13.31 14.91 4.53
CA GLU A 141 -12.89 14.36 3.25
C GLU A 141 -12.63 15.51 2.27
N PRO A 142 -11.38 15.70 1.82
CA PRO A 142 -11.07 16.76 0.88
C PRO A 142 -11.47 16.36 -0.54
N GLU A 143 -11.63 17.35 -1.41
CA GLU A 143 -11.73 17.08 -2.84
C GLU A 143 -10.39 16.54 -3.34
N PRO A 144 -10.37 15.44 -4.12
CA PRO A 144 -9.12 14.90 -4.65
C PRO A 144 -8.40 15.93 -5.53
N GLU A 145 -7.13 16.20 -5.22
CA GLU A 145 -6.29 17.00 -6.10
C GLU A 145 -5.87 16.20 -7.34
N GLU A 146 -5.58 16.85 -8.46
CA GLU A 146 -5.02 16.21 -9.66
C GLU A 146 -3.56 15.72 -9.48
N ASN A 147 -3.04 15.74 -8.25
CA ASN A 147 -1.67 15.37 -7.94
C ASN A 147 -1.48 13.86 -8.03
N THR A 148 -0.83 13.43 -9.12
CA THR A 148 -0.49 12.02 -9.33
C THR A 148 0.91 11.71 -8.80
N TYR A 149 1.06 10.53 -8.21
CA TYR A 149 2.32 9.96 -7.74
C TYR A 149 2.60 8.61 -8.42
N GLN A 150 3.88 8.29 -8.56
CA GLN A 150 4.37 7.14 -9.32
C GLN A 150 4.52 5.87 -8.47
N VAL A 151 4.70 6.01 -7.15
CA VAL A 151 4.68 4.88 -6.22
C VAL A 151 3.34 4.13 -6.33
N GLU A 152 3.42 2.80 -6.38
CA GLU A 152 2.23 1.96 -6.58
C GLU A 152 1.77 1.33 -5.26
N GLY A 153 0.45 1.26 -5.05
CA GLY A 153 -0.16 0.49 -3.95
C GLY A 153 -0.28 1.23 -2.61
N VAL A 154 -0.20 2.55 -2.62
CA VAL A 154 -0.28 3.45 -1.45
C VAL A 154 -1.11 4.68 -1.78
N GLY A 155 -1.63 5.36 -0.76
CA GLY A 155 -2.52 6.50 -0.89
C GLY A 155 -3.88 6.13 -1.49
N GLU A 156 -4.84 7.04 -1.43
CA GLU A 156 -6.09 6.98 -2.19
C GLU A 156 -6.72 8.36 -2.45
N ASP A 157 -7.68 8.34 -3.37
CA ASP A 157 -8.57 9.45 -3.78
C ASP A 157 -9.97 9.36 -3.15
N HIS A 158 -10.21 8.38 -2.28
CA HIS A 158 -11.45 8.18 -1.54
C HIS A 158 -11.20 7.46 -0.21
N ILE A 159 -12.10 7.64 0.77
CA ILE A 159 -11.99 6.97 2.06
C ILE A 159 -12.44 5.51 1.99
N ALA A 160 -11.49 4.58 2.09
CA ALA A 160 -11.78 3.14 2.07
C ALA A 160 -12.37 2.67 3.42
N HIS A 161 -13.44 1.87 3.41
CA HIS A 161 -14.05 1.40 4.67
C HIS A 161 -13.19 0.40 5.46
N ALA A 162 -12.19 -0.22 4.82
CA ALA A 162 -11.20 -1.07 5.47
C ALA A 162 -10.11 -0.26 6.20
N MET A 163 -10.05 1.06 6.01
CA MET A 163 -9.14 1.96 6.69
C MET A 163 -9.78 2.48 7.99
N ASP A 164 -9.13 2.20 9.12
CA ASP A 164 -9.48 2.72 10.43
C ASP A 164 -8.45 3.77 10.87
N PHE A 165 -8.80 5.04 10.72
CA PHE A 165 -7.94 6.15 11.12
C PHE A 165 -7.82 6.29 12.64
N SER A 166 -8.75 5.72 13.43
CA SER A 166 -8.74 5.85 14.89
C SER A 166 -7.57 5.10 15.54
N VAL A 167 -7.00 4.12 14.83
CA VAL A 167 -5.81 3.39 15.29
C VAL A 167 -4.51 4.01 14.82
N VAL A 168 -4.51 5.09 14.02
CA VAL A 168 -3.31 5.79 13.55
C VAL A 168 -2.96 6.91 14.53
N ASP A 169 -1.72 6.92 15.04
CA ASP A 169 -1.24 7.96 15.98
C ASP A 169 -0.63 9.16 15.25
N GLU A 170 0.04 8.94 14.12
CA GLU A 170 0.73 9.98 13.36
C GLU A 170 0.87 9.59 11.88
N MET A 171 0.95 10.59 11.01
CA MET A 171 1.25 10.40 9.60
C MET A 171 2.44 11.24 9.17
N TYR A 172 3.24 10.68 8.26
CA TYR A 172 4.31 11.39 7.55
C TYR A 172 3.97 11.47 6.07
N GLN A 173 4.16 12.64 5.45
CA GLN A 173 4.05 12.75 4.00
C GLN A 173 5.39 12.49 3.32
N PHE A 174 5.38 11.77 2.20
CA PHE A 174 6.59 11.46 1.44
C PHE A 174 6.40 11.70 -0.06
N THR A 175 7.52 11.90 -0.75
CA THR A 175 7.58 12.04 -2.21
C THR A 175 7.99 10.71 -2.87
N ASP A 176 7.75 10.58 -4.18
CA ASP A 176 8.26 9.44 -4.95
C ASP A 176 9.79 9.27 -4.80
N GLN A 177 10.54 10.38 -4.76
CA GLN A 177 11.99 10.38 -4.56
C GLN A 177 12.39 9.77 -3.21
N ASP A 178 11.66 10.09 -2.13
CA ASP A 178 11.88 9.52 -0.80
C ASP A 178 11.71 8.00 -0.83
N ALA A 179 10.63 7.53 -1.46
CA ALA A 179 10.30 6.11 -1.56
C ALA A 179 11.30 5.33 -2.44
N PHE A 180 11.56 5.81 -3.65
CA PHE A 180 12.44 5.13 -4.60
C PHE A 180 13.91 5.16 -4.18
N GLY A 181 14.39 6.31 -3.69
CA GLY A 181 15.75 6.43 -3.18
C GLY A 181 16.00 5.48 -2.02
N MET A 182 15.05 5.39 -1.07
CA MET A 182 15.17 4.46 0.05
C MET A 182 15.09 2.99 -0.38
N ALA A 183 14.17 2.63 -1.29
CA ALA A 183 14.06 1.27 -1.81
C ALA A 183 15.33 0.79 -2.54
N ARG A 184 15.99 1.69 -3.29
CA ARG A 184 17.29 1.41 -3.94
C ARG A 184 18.39 1.25 -2.89
N LYS A 185 18.43 2.11 -1.89
CA LYS A 185 19.38 2.03 -0.77
C LYS A 185 19.24 0.73 0.03
N LEU A 186 18.02 0.31 0.35
CA LEU A 186 17.72 -0.99 1.00
C LEU A 186 18.28 -2.18 0.22
N ALA A 187 18.16 -2.17 -1.12
CA ALA A 187 18.69 -3.24 -1.95
C ALA A 187 20.22 -3.26 -1.95
N GLN A 188 20.86 -2.09 -1.99
CA GLN A 188 22.32 -1.95 -2.07
C GLN A 188 23.02 -2.21 -0.74
N GLU A 189 22.47 -1.70 0.36
CA GLU A 189 23.12 -1.71 1.67
C GLU A 189 22.70 -2.90 2.53
N GLU A 190 21.43 -3.34 2.43
CA GLU A 190 20.86 -4.39 3.29
C GLU A 190 20.52 -5.68 2.52
N GLY A 191 20.66 -5.69 1.20
CA GLY A 191 20.28 -6.83 0.35
C GLY A 191 18.76 -7.10 0.32
N ILE A 192 17.94 -6.15 0.78
CA ILE A 192 16.48 -6.28 0.81
C ILE A 192 15.90 -5.74 -0.49
N PHE A 193 15.55 -6.65 -1.41
CA PHE A 193 15.04 -6.30 -2.73
C PHE A 193 13.51 -6.10 -2.72
N GLY A 194 13.06 -4.94 -2.24
CA GLY A 194 11.64 -4.59 -2.03
C GLY A 194 11.04 -3.64 -3.08
N GLY A 195 9.73 -3.37 -2.98
CA GLY A 195 9.05 -2.35 -3.78
C GLY A 195 9.15 -0.92 -3.22
N GLY A 196 8.62 0.06 -3.98
CA GLY A 196 8.63 1.48 -3.60
C GLY A 196 7.93 1.77 -2.26
N THR A 197 6.80 1.12 -1.98
CA THR A 197 6.13 1.23 -0.67
C THR A 197 7.01 0.76 0.48
N GLY A 198 7.81 -0.30 0.28
CA GLY A 198 8.77 -0.75 1.27
C GLY A 198 9.84 0.32 1.55
N GLY A 199 10.28 1.02 0.50
CA GLY A 199 11.14 2.19 0.63
C GLY A 199 10.49 3.32 1.43
N ALA A 200 9.25 3.70 1.12
CA ALA A 200 8.51 4.74 1.86
C ALA A 200 8.34 4.40 3.36
N ASN A 201 8.02 3.14 3.64
CA ASN A 201 7.90 2.60 4.98
C ASN A 201 9.19 2.73 5.80
N VAL A 202 10.31 2.31 5.22
CA VAL A 202 11.62 2.41 5.88
C VAL A 202 12.09 3.85 5.98
N TRP A 203 11.82 4.69 4.98
CA TRP A 203 12.10 6.12 5.04
C TRP A 203 11.40 6.77 6.23
N ALA A 204 10.11 6.47 6.43
CA ALA A 204 9.33 6.99 7.56
C ALA A 204 9.82 6.41 8.89
N ALA A 205 10.19 5.14 8.93
CA ALA A 205 10.78 4.52 10.12
C ALA A 205 12.11 5.19 10.52
N LEU A 206 12.96 5.54 9.56
CA LEU A 206 14.22 6.27 9.81
C LEU A 206 13.97 7.72 10.23
N LYS A 207 12.99 8.41 9.61
CA LYS A 207 12.55 9.75 10.03
C LYS A 207 12.07 9.74 11.47
N LEU A 208 11.22 8.79 11.85
CA LEU A 208 10.76 8.58 13.22
C LEU A 208 11.93 8.28 14.15
N ALA A 209 12.80 7.33 13.80
CA ALA A 209 13.95 6.94 14.62
C ALA A 209 14.85 8.14 14.97
N ALA A 210 15.03 9.08 14.05
CA ALA A 210 15.83 10.29 14.26
C ALA A 210 15.22 11.27 15.30
N THR A 211 13.94 11.15 15.65
CA THR A 211 13.29 12.00 16.65
C THR A 211 13.21 11.35 18.04
N LEU A 212 13.39 10.03 18.12
CA LEU A 212 13.28 9.27 19.37
C LEU A 212 14.52 9.48 20.24
N LYS A 213 14.28 9.73 21.54
CA LYS A 213 15.34 9.89 22.55
C LYS A 213 15.57 8.64 23.38
N GLU A 214 14.55 7.81 23.49
CA GLU A 214 14.57 6.57 24.25
C GLU A 214 14.77 5.37 23.32
N PRO A 215 15.36 4.26 23.82
CA PRO A 215 15.45 3.03 23.05
C PRO A 215 14.08 2.58 22.53
N ALA A 216 14.01 2.23 21.24
CA ALA A 216 12.78 1.84 20.58
C ALA A 216 12.97 0.61 19.68
N ILE A 217 11.89 -0.16 19.51
CA ILE A 217 11.79 -1.21 18.50
C ILE A 217 10.73 -0.76 17.51
N ILE A 218 11.20 -0.29 16.37
CA ILE A 218 10.36 0.11 15.23
C ILE A 218 10.25 -1.10 14.31
N VAL A 219 9.03 -1.55 14.05
CA VAL A 219 8.73 -2.62 13.09
C VAL A 219 8.06 -2.00 11.87
N THR A 220 8.46 -2.45 10.69
CA THR A 220 7.83 -2.06 9.43
C THR A 220 7.68 -3.26 8.51
N VAL A 221 7.00 -3.08 7.38
CA VAL A 221 6.74 -4.13 6.39
C VAL A 221 7.30 -3.73 5.03
N ILE A 222 7.82 -4.72 4.29
CA ILE A 222 8.18 -4.59 2.88
C ILE A 222 7.08 -5.33 2.09
N PRO A 223 6.08 -4.61 1.55
CA PRO A 223 4.83 -5.25 1.09
C PRO A 223 5.02 -6.18 -0.11
N ASP A 224 5.99 -5.89 -0.97
CA ASP A 224 6.33 -6.74 -2.08
C ASP A 224 7.80 -6.63 -2.52
N ASN A 225 8.16 -7.46 -3.50
CA ASN A 225 9.51 -7.60 -4.01
C ASN A 225 9.80 -6.65 -5.18
N GLY A 226 11.08 -6.33 -5.36
CA GLY A 226 11.58 -5.39 -6.36
C GLY A 226 11.43 -5.84 -7.82
N VAL A 227 11.24 -7.15 -8.08
CA VAL A 227 11.16 -7.70 -9.46
C VAL A 227 10.03 -7.03 -10.26
N LYS A 228 8.97 -6.63 -9.57
CA LYS A 228 7.80 -5.98 -10.19
C LYS A 228 8.07 -4.56 -10.71
N TYR A 229 9.25 -4.01 -10.43
CA TYR A 229 9.60 -2.62 -10.73
C TYR A 229 10.92 -2.50 -11.49
N MET A 230 11.39 -3.60 -12.10
CA MET A 230 12.65 -3.66 -12.83
C MET A 230 12.71 -2.69 -14.00
N SER A 231 11.60 -2.51 -14.73
CA SER A 231 11.50 -1.50 -15.79
C SER A 231 11.06 -0.11 -15.28
N LYS A 232 11.02 0.10 -13.96
CA LYS A 232 10.62 1.37 -13.31
C LYS A 232 11.76 1.88 -12.43
N PHE A 233 11.53 2.18 -11.15
CA PHE A 233 12.52 2.88 -10.31
C PHE A 233 13.84 2.13 -10.06
N TYR A 234 13.90 0.82 -10.32
CA TYR A 234 15.18 0.08 -10.33
C TYR A 234 16.00 0.29 -11.60
N ASN A 235 15.41 0.85 -12.65
CA ASN A 235 16.09 1.27 -13.87
C ASN A 235 16.53 2.74 -13.76
N ASP A 236 17.82 2.98 -13.88
CA ASP A 236 18.41 4.32 -13.74
C ASP A 236 17.91 5.29 -14.81
N GLN A 237 17.73 4.82 -16.05
CA GLN A 237 17.19 5.66 -17.13
C GLN A 237 15.76 6.07 -16.82
N TRP A 238 14.93 5.14 -16.34
CA TRP A 238 13.56 5.46 -15.93
C TRP A 238 13.54 6.50 -14.80
N MET A 239 14.41 6.36 -13.79
CA MET A 239 14.52 7.35 -12.71
C MET A 239 14.78 8.76 -13.27
N LEU A 240 15.77 8.89 -14.15
CA LEU A 240 16.13 10.16 -14.78
C LEU A 240 15.00 10.71 -15.67
N ASP A 241 14.38 9.85 -16.49
CA ASP A 241 13.28 10.23 -17.39
C ASP A 241 12.05 10.73 -16.63
N GLN A 242 11.83 10.21 -15.42
CA GLN A 242 10.74 10.62 -14.53
C GLN A 242 11.11 11.80 -13.63
N GLY A 243 12.31 12.37 -13.77
CA GLY A 243 12.77 13.54 -13.01
C GLY A 243 13.31 13.23 -11.61
N HIS A 244 13.56 11.96 -11.30
CA HIS A 244 14.15 11.53 -10.02
C HIS A 244 15.68 11.56 -10.09
N THR A 245 16.33 11.71 -8.93
CA THR A 245 17.78 11.58 -8.78
C THR A 245 18.18 10.14 -8.46
N LEU A 246 19.37 9.72 -8.90
CA LEU A 246 19.93 8.39 -8.66
C LEU A 246 20.43 8.16 -7.24
#